data_AF-A0A0V1J2W2-F1
#
_entry.id   AF-A0A0V1J2W2-F1
#
_cell.length_a   1.000
_cell.length_b   1.000
_cell.length_c   1.000
_cell.angle_alpha   90.00
_cell.angle_beta   90.00
_cell.angle_gamma   90.00
#
_symmetry.space_group_name_H-M   'P 1'
#
loop_
_entity.id
_entity.type
_entity.pdbx_description
1 polymer ?
#
loop_
_entity_poly.entity_id
_entity_poly.type
_entity_poly.pdbx_seq_one_letter_code
_entity_poly.pdbx_strand_id
1 'polypeptide(L)'
;LVDSNLTRLLFFIFIFLLLFWYLFRNMAELLVSKGLAAVVRNRQGDDNRSPFFDNLLTAEAAAEKARLGIHSFKHSTDANHTETANIHHTSEKQIVRLQELQGNAAKSKQFLPFLIRSGRTDGLVEFVVTGSRLRIFVPKESIMITLLLGGVNCPRPGRMTKGNAAEGEGEPFSQEALQFTKDFCLQREVEFEVESVDKAGNFIGWCFFHGKNLSELLVENGFAAVHFTADRSKYGPALRAAELRAKEAKLNIWTLAYYDDETEELSDVDDLEKGASATPSTGIVPERVPQYRAVLVTEICENLKFYIQYFDQGSQLEQMMKEMRAALNADPGRQGAFIPKKGDVCAALFSADQQWYRARVEAVRKDEIDVFYIDFGNRETLKQNELATLPAGFASRPPGARECAFALLKLPDDADYCTAAVKHFYKEVNGEQCLINVEYRLGGVECVTLLRADQSDIGKSLIRNGYCLVEQRRDRKMQLQLADYLQAQESAKSERLNIWQYGDFTGNEL
;
A
#
# COMPACT_ATOMS: atom_id res chain seq x y z
N LEU A 1 -22.25 -51.67 13.62
CA LEU A 1 -22.91 -50.39 13.99
C LEU A 1 -22.72 -50.01 15.47
N VAL A 2 -22.38 -50.95 16.38
CA VAL A 2 -22.17 -50.64 17.81
C VAL A 2 -20.72 -50.21 18.11
N ASP A 3 -19.71 -50.75 17.43
CA ASP A 3 -18.29 -50.40 17.69
C ASP A 3 -17.88 -48.99 17.25
N SER A 4 -18.43 -48.46 16.16
CA SER A 4 -18.02 -47.13 15.63
C SER A 4 -18.39 -45.98 16.56
N ASN A 5 -19.43 -46.15 17.39
CA ASN A 5 -19.87 -45.12 18.33
C ASN A 5 -19.03 -45.13 19.61
N LEU A 6 -18.56 -46.30 20.06
CA LEU A 6 -17.69 -46.40 21.24
C LEU A 6 -16.29 -45.84 20.95
N THR A 7 -15.72 -46.12 19.77
CA THR A 7 -14.42 -45.55 19.36
C THR A 7 -14.50 -44.04 19.17
N ARG A 8 -15.60 -43.52 18.62
CA ARG A 8 -15.84 -42.07 18.53
C ARG A 8 -16.01 -41.45 19.91
N LEU A 9 -16.75 -42.09 20.82
CA LEU A 9 -16.94 -41.60 22.19
C LEU A 9 -15.62 -41.58 22.98
N LEU A 10 -14.82 -42.64 22.89
CA LEU A 10 -13.48 -42.69 23.52
C LEU A 10 -12.53 -41.66 22.92
N PHE A 11 -12.59 -41.43 21.61
CA PHE A 11 -11.80 -40.39 20.95
C PHE A 11 -12.24 -38.99 21.37
N PHE A 12 -13.55 -38.74 21.51
CA PHE A 12 -14.09 -37.49 22.05
C PHE A 12 -13.71 -37.30 23.52
N ILE A 13 -13.76 -38.34 24.35
CA ILE A 13 -13.32 -38.29 25.76
C ILE A 13 -11.83 -38.02 25.85
N PHE A 14 -11.01 -38.65 24.99
CA PHE A 14 -9.56 -38.42 24.95
C PHE A 14 -9.23 -36.99 24.52
N ILE A 15 -9.87 -36.47 23.47
CA ILE A 15 -9.74 -35.07 23.04
C ILE A 15 -10.24 -34.12 24.12
N PHE A 16 -11.37 -34.42 24.77
CA PHE A 16 -11.92 -33.61 25.85
C PHE A 16 -10.99 -33.61 27.06
N LEU A 17 -10.39 -34.76 27.43
CA LEU A 17 -9.38 -34.84 28.49
C LEU A 17 -8.08 -34.11 28.11
N LEU A 18 -7.64 -34.17 26.85
CA LEU A 18 -6.47 -33.44 26.37
C LEU A 18 -6.71 -31.92 26.37
N LEU A 19 -7.86 -31.48 25.89
CA LEU A 19 -8.30 -30.08 25.93
C LEU A 19 -8.47 -29.61 27.38
N PHE A 20 -9.08 -30.41 28.25
CA PHE A 20 -9.27 -30.11 29.67
C PHE A 20 -7.93 -30.04 30.42
N TRP A 21 -6.97 -30.92 30.10
CA TRP A 21 -5.63 -30.91 30.66
C TRP A 21 -4.82 -29.68 30.24
N TYR A 22 -5.04 -29.18 29.03
CA TYR A 22 -4.41 -27.94 28.54
C TYR A 22 -5.14 -26.66 29.00
N LEU A 23 -6.46 -26.66 29.15
CA LEU A 23 -7.24 -25.47 29.52
C LEU A 23 -7.04 -25.03 30.98
N PHE A 24 -6.72 -25.97 31.89
CA PHE A 24 -6.63 -25.69 33.33
C PHE A 24 -5.19 -25.59 33.87
N ARG A 25 -4.18 -25.56 32.99
CA ARG A 25 -2.78 -25.44 33.42
C ARG A 25 -2.37 -23.97 33.60
N ASN A 26 -1.84 -23.66 34.79
CA ASN A 26 -1.23 -22.36 35.03
C ASN A 26 0.05 -22.21 34.18
N MET A 27 0.01 -21.33 33.18
CA MET A 27 1.13 -21.10 32.26
C MET A 27 2.38 -20.58 32.96
N ALA A 28 2.23 -19.78 34.02
CA ALA A 28 3.37 -19.30 34.81
C ALA A 28 4.03 -20.47 35.55
N GLU A 29 3.24 -21.37 36.13
CA GLU A 29 3.76 -22.60 36.76
C GLU A 29 4.48 -23.51 35.74
N LEU A 30 3.93 -23.65 34.54
CA LEU A 30 4.56 -24.43 33.48
C LEU A 30 5.91 -23.83 33.02
N LEU A 31 5.98 -22.50 32.85
CA LEU A 31 7.22 -21.82 32.49
C LEU A 31 8.27 -21.92 33.61
N VAL A 32 7.85 -21.71 34.87
CA VAL A 32 8.71 -21.80 36.04
C VAL A 32 9.21 -23.22 36.25
N SER A 33 8.35 -24.24 36.16
CA SER A 33 8.74 -25.66 36.29
C SER A 33 9.75 -26.12 35.23
N LYS A 34 9.77 -25.48 34.05
CA LYS A 34 10.77 -25.70 32.99
C LYS A 34 12.01 -24.82 33.13
N GLY A 35 12.08 -23.97 34.15
CA GLY A 35 13.17 -23.03 34.37
C GLY A 35 13.26 -21.92 33.31
N LEU A 36 12.15 -21.59 32.64
CA LEU A 36 12.10 -20.52 31.63
C LEU A 36 11.72 -19.16 32.22
N ALA A 37 11.27 -19.13 33.47
CA ALA A 37 10.90 -17.94 34.23
C ALA A 37 11.24 -18.13 35.72
N ALA A 38 11.48 -17.03 36.44
CA ALA A 38 11.72 -17.01 37.88
C ALA A 38 10.53 -16.42 38.64
N VAL A 39 10.32 -16.84 39.88
CA VAL A 39 9.24 -16.35 40.73
C VAL A 39 9.67 -15.06 41.43
N VAL A 40 8.86 -14.01 41.27
CA VAL A 40 9.10 -12.73 41.95
C VAL A 40 8.91 -12.91 43.46
N ARG A 41 9.89 -12.47 44.25
CA ARG A 41 9.83 -12.52 45.72
C ARG A 41 9.31 -11.19 46.27
N ASN A 42 8.09 -11.17 46.81
CA ASN A 42 7.49 -9.96 47.40
C ASN A 42 7.88 -9.80 48.89
N ARG A 43 7.86 -8.56 49.40
CA ARG A 43 8.12 -8.24 50.82
C ARG A 43 6.90 -8.60 51.69
N GLN A 44 7.12 -8.87 52.98
CA GLN A 44 6.03 -9.10 53.94
C GLN A 44 5.09 -7.88 53.99
N GLY A 45 3.79 -8.10 53.75
CA GLY A 45 2.75 -7.06 53.73
C GLY A 45 2.34 -6.58 52.32
N ASP A 46 2.93 -7.14 51.26
CA ASP A 46 2.52 -6.84 49.88
C ASP A 46 1.44 -7.84 49.42
N ASP A 47 0.24 -7.31 49.16
CA ASP A 47 -0.95 -8.07 48.76
C ASP A 47 -1.01 -8.33 47.24
N ASN A 48 -0.08 -7.75 46.47
CA ASN A 48 0.02 -7.93 45.03
C ASN A 48 0.80 -9.20 44.64
N ARG A 49 0.34 -10.38 45.09
CA ARG A 49 0.94 -11.68 44.72
C ARG A 49 -0.04 -12.58 43.97
N SER A 50 0.47 -13.51 43.19
CA SER A 50 -0.37 -14.51 42.50
C SER A 50 -1.16 -15.34 43.53
N PRO A 51 -2.45 -15.64 43.29
CA PRO A 51 -3.21 -16.58 44.12
C PRO A 51 -2.60 -17.98 44.19
N PHE A 52 -1.74 -18.33 43.22
CA PHE A 52 -1.06 -19.62 43.12
C PHE A 52 0.42 -19.54 43.53
N PHE A 53 0.79 -18.58 44.38
CA PHE A 53 2.19 -18.31 44.74
C PHE A 53 2.93 -19.53 45.28
N ASP A 54 2.30 -20.34 46.14
CA ASP A 54 2.92 -21.54 46.71
C ASP A 54 3.22 -22.61 45.65
N ASN A 55 2.35 -22.75 44.64
CA ASN A 55 2.57 -23.64 43.51
C ASN A 55 3.76 -23.16 42.66
N LEU A 56 3.87 -21.85 42.44
CA LEU A 56 4.98 -21.26 41.71
C LEU A 56 6.32 -21.49 42.43
N LEU A 57 6.37 -21.28 43.76
CA LEU A 57 7.57 -21.57 44.56
C LEU A 57 7.95 -23.06 44.52
N THR A 58 6.95 -23.95 44.57
CA THR A 58 7.17 -25.39 44.47
C THR A 58 7.72 -25.77 43.09
N ALA A 59 7.16 -25.19 42.03
CA ALA A 59 7.63 -25.38 40.66
C ALA A 59 9.06 -24.84 40.45
N GLU A 60 9.39 -23.69 41.05
CA GLU A 60 10.74 -23.09 40.98
C GLU A 60 11.76 -23.96 41.70
N ALA A 61 11.45 -24.42 42.91
CA ALA A 61 12.32 -25.34 43.65
C ALA A 61 12.54 -26.66 42.88
N ALA A 62 11.52 -27.16 42.17
CA ALA A 62 11.65 -28.33 41.30
C ALA A 62 12.57 -28.05 40.09
N ALA A 63 12.44 -26.89 39.44
CA ALA A 63 13.29 -26.47 38.33
C ALA A 63 14.75 -26.22 38.75
N GLU A 64 14.98 -25.64 39.92
CA GLU A 64 16.29 -25.46 40.55
C GLU A 64 16.95 -26.81 40.85
N LYS A 65 16.20 -27.72 41.48
CA LYS A 65 16.66 -29.08 41.77
C LYS A 65 17.02 -29.84 40.49
N ALA A 66 16.21 -29.66 39.43
CA ALA A 66 16.42 -30.28 38.13
C ALA A 66 17.42 -29.52 37.22
N ARG A 67 17.94 -28.35 37.66
CA ARG A 67 18.88 -27.51 36.93
C ARG A 67 18.41 -27.13 35.51
N LEU A 68 17.13 -26.80 35.38
CA LEU A 68 16.51 -26.49 34.09
C LEU A 68 16.64 -25.00 33.75
N GLY A 69 16.82 -24.70 32.47
CA GLY A 69 16.77 -23.33 31.92
C GLY A 69 17.70 -22.34 32.61
N ILE A 70 17.15 -21.27 33.20
CA ILE A 70 17.91 -20.23 33.92
C ILE A 70 18.59 -20.74 35.19
N HIS A 71 18.14 -21.86 35.75
CA HIS A 71 18.74 -22.51 36.92
C HIS A 71 19.80 -23.56 36.52
N SER A 72 20.12 -23.68 35.23
CA SER A 72 21.28 -24.46 34.79
C SER A 72 22.57 -23.72 35.13
N PHE A 73 23.48 -24.36 35.87
CA PHE A 73 24.79 -23.78 36.18
C PHE A 73 25.67 -23.75 34.92
N LYS A 74 26.17 -22.58 34.53
CA LYS A 74 27.50 -22.44 33.92
C LYS A 74 28.17 -21.14 34.38
N HIS A 75 29.28 -21.26 35.10
CA HIS A 75 30.39 -20.30 35.03
C HIS A 75 31.22 -20.67 33.78
N SER A 76 31.95 -19.80 33.08
CA SER A 76 32.48 -18.47 33.40
C SER A 76 32.83 -17.70 32.11
N THR A 77 32.98 -16.39 32.22
CA THR A 77 33.89 -15.58 31.41
C THR A 77 35.33 -16.07 31.61
N ASP A 78 36.09 -16.29 30.52
CA ASP A 78 37.31 -15.52 30.22
C ASP A 78 38.16 -16.11 29.08
N ALA A 79 38.95 -15.21 28.48
CA ALA A 79 39.91 -15.47 27.43
C ALA A 79 40.99 -16.49 27.85
N ASN A 80 41.35 -17.33 26.88
CA ASN A 80 42.54 -18.21 26.81
C ASN A 80 42.49 -19.57 27.56
N HIS A 81 42.42 -20.62 26.71
CA HIS A 81 42.92 -21.99 26.87
C HIS A 81 42.27 -22.94 27.91
N THR A 82 41.65 -24.00 27.36
CA THR A 82 41.64 -25.44 27.76
C THR A 82 41.43 -25.78 29.25
N GLU A 83 40.53 -26.67 29.67
CA GLU A 83 40.14 -27.96 29.06
C GLU A 83 38.86 -28.54 29.71
N THR A 84 38.15 -29.34 28.91
CA THR A 84 37.19 -30.43 29.18
C THR A 84 36.48 -30.59 30.54
N ALA A 85 35.14 -30.60 30.47
CA ALA A 85 34.30 -31.50 31.24
C ALA A 85 33.15 -32.04 30.36
N ASN A 86 33.18 -33.35 30.09
CA ASN A 86 32.09 -34.10 29.46
C ASN A 86 30.96 -34.31 30.47
N ILE A 87 29.76 -33.80 30.17
CA ILE A 87 28.49 -34.26 30.76
C ILE A 87 27.44 -34.29 29.63
N HIS A 88 27.05 -35.50 29.24
CA HIS A 88 25.95 -35.76 28.31
C HIS A 88 24.59 -35.53 28.98
N HIS A 89 23.61 -35.01 28.20
CA HIS A 89 22.20 -34.73 28.51
C HIS A 89 21.97 -33.59 29.52
N THR A 90 21.26 -32.50 29.26
CA THR A 90 20.10 -32.21 28.38
C THR A 90 20.10 -30.73 27.97
N SER A 91 19.67 -30.45 26.72
CA SER A 91 19.40 -29.12 26.14
C SER A 91 20.51 -28.08 26.36
N GLU A 92 21.61 -28.22 25.61
CA GLU A 92 22.50 -27.09 25.37
C GLU A 92 21.67 -25.88 24.93
N LYS A 93 21.95 -24.74 25.54
CA LYS A 93 21.44 -23.42 25.14
C LYS A 93 21.92 -23.18 23.71
N GLN A 94 21.22 -23.71 22.71
CA GLN A 94 21.57 -23.56 21.31
C GLN A 94 21.43 -22.08 20.99
N ILE A 95 22.56 -21.37 20.97
CA ILE A 95 22.59 -19.97 20.56
C ILE A 95 22.26 -19.96 19.06
N VAL A 96 20.98 -19.77 18.74
CA VAL A 96 20.54 -19.61 17.36
C VAL A 96 21.04 -18.26 16.89
N ARG A 97 22.07 -18.27 16.03
CA ARG A 97 22.55 -17.05 15.37
C ARG A 97 21.58 -16.70 14.26
N LEU A 98 20.66 -15.79 14.56
CA LEU A 98 19.68 -15.29 13.61
C LEU A 98 20.32 -14.26 12.68
N GLN A 99 20.18 -14.47 11.37
CA GLN A 99 20.58 -13.48 10.38
C GLN A 99 19.35 -12.73 9.84
N GLU A 100 19.28 -11.41 10.06
CA GLU A 100 18.24 -10.57 9.49
C GLU A 100 18.56 -10.15 8.05
N LEU A 101 17.62 -10.39 7.13
CA LEU A 101 17.71 -9.99 5.72
C LEU A 101 16.88 -8.74 5.39
N GLN A 102 16.08 -8.24 6.33
CA GLN A 102 15.19 -7.10 6.10
C GLN A 102 15.96 -5.85 5.65
N GLY A 103 15.48 -5.21 4.58
CA GLY A 103 16.07 -3.98 4.04
C GLY A 103 17.44 -4.17 3.37
N ASN A 104 17.94 -5.40 3.25
CA ASN A 104 19.24 -5.69 2.64
C ASN A 104 19.07 -6.40 1.30
N ALA A 105 18.78 -5.63 0.25
CA ALA A 105 18.52 -6.15 -1.09
C ALA A 105 19.66 -7.02 -1.66
N ALA A 106 20.93 -6.71 -1.35
CA ALA A 106 22.07 -7.47 -1.83
C ALA A 106 22.08 -8.89 -1.23
N LYS A 107 21.88 -9.01 0.08
CA LYS A 107 21.80 -10.32 0.75
C LYS A 107 20.52 -11.06 0.37
N SER A 108 19.36 -10.40 0.33
CA SER A 108 18.11 -11.06 -0.07
C SER A 108 18.20 -11.69 -1.47
N LYS A 109 18.86 -11.02 -2.43
CA LYS A 109 19.13 -11.57 -3.77
C LYS A 109 20.05 -12.80 -3.76
N GLN A 110 20.98 -12.91 -2.82
CA GLN A 110 21.83 -14.10 -2.68
C GLN A 110 21.03 -15.30 -2.17
N PHE A 111 20.05 -15.08 -1.29
CA PHE A 111 19.19 -16.15 -0.75
C PHE A 111 18.02 -16.53 -1.67
N LEU A 112 17.60 -15.64 -2.58
CA LEU A 112 16.45 -15.86 -3.47
C LEU A 112 16.49 -17.20 -4.22
N PRO A 113 17.59 -17.61 -4.89
CA PRO A 113 17.60 -18.87 -5.64
C PRO A 113 17.42 -20.10 -4.73
N PHE A 114 17.85 -20.02 -3.47
CA PHE A 114 17.68 -21.10 -2.50
C PHE A 114 16.23 -21.22 -2.06
N LEU A 115 15.58 -20.09 -1.75
CA LEU A 115 14.18 -20.05 -1.33
C LEU A 115 13.23 -20.48 -2.47
N ILE A 116 13.50 -20.09 -3.71
CA ILE A 116 12.73 -20.56 -4.88
C ILE A 116 12.88 -22.08 -5.04
N ARG A 117 14.11 -22.61 -4.97
CA ARG A 117 14.35 -24.06 -5.13
C ARG A 117 13.78 -24.91 -4.00
N SER A 118 13.70 -24.37 -2.78
CA SER A 118 13.10 -25.05 -1.64
C SER A 118 11.57 -25.21 -1.78
N GLY A 119 10.93 -24.44 -2.66
CA GLY A 119 9.47 -24.48 -2.84
C GLY A 119 8.74 -24.05 -1.58
N ARG A 120 7.77 -24.85 -1.12
CA ARG A 120 7.09 -24.62 0.16
C ARG A 120 8.03 -24.91 1.32
N THR A 121 8.32 -23.88 2.10
CA THR A 121 9.24 -23.92 3.23
C THR A 121 8.51 -23.55 4.51
N ASP A 122 8.83 -24.23 5.61
CA ASP A 122 8.27 -23.90 6.91
C ASP A 122 8.88 -22.61 7.47
N GLY A 123 8.04 -21.77 8.04
CA GLY A 123 8.46 -20.54 8.71
C GLY A 123 7.55 -20.22 9.88
N LEU A 124 8.06 -19.47 10.85
CA LEU A 124 7.29 -18.94 11.97
C LEU A 124 7.01 -17.46 11.71
N VAL A 125 5.75 -17.06 11.63
CA VAL A 125 5.40 -15.64 11.50
C VAL A 125 5.71 -14.93 12.82
N GLU A 126 6.78 -14.14 12.83
CA GLU A 126 7.19 -13.37 14.00
C GLU A 126 6.30 -12.13 14.18
N PHE A 127 6.00 -11.45 13.07
CA PHE A 127 5.30 -10.18 13.09
C PHE A 127 4.51 -9.93 11.80
N VAL A 128 3.35 -9.29 11.92
CA VAL A 128 2.54 -8.85 10.78
C VAL A 128 2.63 -7.33 10.68
N VAL A 129 3.24 -6.84 9.60
CA VAL A 129 3.50 -5.41 9.38
C VAL A 129 2.26 -4.71 8.80
N THR A 130 1.65 -5.32 7.78
CA THR A 130 0.39 -4.90 7.15
C THR A 130 -0.41 -6.15 6.78
N GLY A 131 -1.67 -6.02 6.34
CA GLY A 131 -2.48 -7.17 5.92
C GLY A 131 -1.75 -8.11 4.93
N SER A 132 -0.94 -7.55 4.02
CA SER A 132 -0.15 -8.30 3.04
C SER A 132 1.38 -8.36 3.27
N ARG A 133 1.89 -7.95 4.44
CA ARG A 133 3.35 -7.95 4.72
C ARG A 133 3.66 -8.62 6.05
N LEU A 134 4.47 -9.67 6.01
CA LEU A 134 4.82 -10.51 7.16
C LEU A 134 6.33 -10.53 7.38
N ARG A 135 6.76 -10.64 8.64
CA ARG A 135 8.12 -11.04 9.03
C ARG A 135 8.07 -12.51 9.41
N ILE A 136 8.89 -13.31 8.74
CA ILE A 136 8.91 -14.77 8.90
C ILE A 136 10.33 -15.17 9.32
N PHE A 137 10.39 -15.89 10.44
CA PHE A 137 11.58 -16.63 10.83
C PHE A 137 11.61 -17.95 10.08
N VAL A 138 12.73 -18.26 9.43
CA VAL A 138 12.92 -19.52 8.71
C VAL A 138 13.91 -20.37 9.50
N PRO A 139 13.44 -21.40 10.26
CA PRO A 139 14.30 -22.13 11.19
C PRO A 139 15.45 -22.87 10.50
N LYS A 140 15.19 -23.46 9.34
CA LYS A 140 16.14 -24.30 8.59
C LYS A 140 17.40 -23.52 8.19
N GLU A 141 17.24 -22.28 7.75
CA GLU A 141 18.34 -21.40 7.37
C GLU A 141 18.76 -20.43 8.51
N SER A 142 18.03 -20.44 9.63
CA SER A 142 18.22 -19.49 10.75
C SER A 142 18.20 -18.02 10.30
N ILE A 143 17.34 -17.68 9.34
CA ILE A 143 17.20 -16.33 8.78
C ILE A 143 15.85 -15.70 9.12
N MET A 144 15.83 -14.37 9.18
CA MET A 144 14.60 -13.58 9.25
C MET A 144 14.37 -12.88 7.90
N ILE A 145 13.18 -13.08 7.32
CA ILE A 145 12.80 -12.50 6.04
C ILE A 145 11.55 -11.63 6.16
N THR A 146 11.41 -10.67 5.25
CA THR A 146 10.14 -9.97 5.02
C THR A 146 9.47 -10.55 3.78
N LEU A 147 8.26 -11.10 3.95
CA LEU A 147 7.42 -11.61 2.87
C LEU A 147 6.30 -10.62 2.54
N LEU A 148 6.18 -10.25 1.27
CA LEU A 148 5.05 -9.56 0.66
C LEU A 148 4.17 -10.59 -0.04
N LEU A 149 2.88 -10.58 0.26
CA LEU A 149 1.94 -11.47 -0.39
C LEU A 149 1.80 -11.13 -1.88
N GLY A 150 1.97 -12.14 -2.72
CA GLY A 150 1.83 -12.06 -4.16
C GLY A 150 0.37 -11.99 -4.60
N GLY A 151 0.15 -11.42 -5.78
CA GLY A 151 -1.15 -11.42 -6.46
C GLY A 151 -2.25 -10.55 -5.86
N VAL A 152 -1.96 -9.74 -4.82
CA VAL A 152 -2.98 -8.95 -4.11
C VAL A 152 -2.56 -7.51 -3.87
N ASN A 153 -3.54 -6.61 -3.91
CA ASN A 153 -3.48 -5.23 -3.48
C ASN A 153 -4.25 -5.10 -2.16
N CYS A 154 -3.51 -5.00 -1.06
CA CYS A 154 -4.09 -4.84 0.28
C CYS A 154 -4.07 -3.35 0.69
N PRO A 155 -5.15 -2.85 1.31
CA PRO A 155 -5.21 -1.48 1.80
C PRO A 155 -4.08 -1.16 2.78
N ARG A 156 -3.51 0.04 2.68
CA ARG A 156 -2.35 0.46 3.46
C ARG A 156 -2.76 1.23 4.72
N PRO A 157 -2.24 0.85 5.91
CA PRO A 157 -2.48 1.63 7.11
C PRO A 157 -1.74 2.96 7.03
N GLY A 158 -2.31 3.99 7.66
CA GLY A 158 -1.70 5.32 7.80
C GLY A 158 -0.34 5.23 8.49
N ARG A 159 0.60 6.11 8.14
CA ARG A 159 1.95 6.09 8.71
C ARG A 159 2.02 7.00 9.93
N MET A 160 2.31 6.42 11.08
CA MET A 160 2.69 7.18 12.28
C MET A 160 4.22 7.21 12.36
N THR A 161 4.84 8.33 12.02
CA THR A 161 6.27 8.55 12.26
C THR A 161 6.47 8.95 13.72
N LYS A 162 7.42 8.31 14.42
CA LYS A 162 7.77 8.68 15.79
C LYS A 162 8.36 10.08 15.80
N GLY A 163 7.54 11.08 16.14
CA GLY A 163 7.98 12.45 16.39
C GLY A 163 7.05 13.56 15.92
N ASN A 164 6.03 13.30 15.09
CA ASN A 164 5.06 14.31 14.66
C ASN A 164 3.70 13.66 14.33
N ALA A 165 2.63 14.44 14.45
CA ALA A 165 1.26 14.02 14.21
C ALA A 165 1.06 13.36 12.82
N ALA A 166 0.18 12.36 12.79
CA ALA A 166 -0.18 11.45 11.71
C ALA A 166 -0.03 11.98 10.27
N GLU A 167 0.80 11.30 9.46
CA GLU A 167 0.73 11.40 8.00
C GLU A 167 -0.36 10.45 7.48
N GLY A 168 -1.52 11.02 7.12
CA GLY A 168 -2.57 10.37 6.33
C GLY A 168 -3.50 9.45 7.13
N GLU A 169 -4.80 9.67 7.00
CA GLU A 169 -5.78 8.62 7.31
C GLU A 169 -5.46 7.40 6.43
N GLY A 170 -5.35 6.22 7.05
CA GLY A 170 -5.08 4.98 6.31
C GLY A 170 -6.19 4.68 5.31
N GLU A 171 -5.87 3.87 4.29
CA GLU A 171 -6.89 3.40 3.36
C GLU A 171 -7.97 2.62 4.14
N PRO A 172 -9.26 2.76 3.79
CA PRO A 172 -10.34 2.05 4.50
C PRO A 172 -10.09 0.53 4.52
N PHE A 173 -10.53 -0.12 5.60
CA PHE A 173 -10.32 -1.56 5.85
C PHE A 173 -8.87 -2.01 6.05
N SER A 174 -7.89 -1.09 6.08
CA SER A 174 -6.48 -1.45 6.28
C SER A 174 -6.15 -1.99 7.67
N GLN A 175 -6.85 -1.54 8.72
CA GLN A 175 -6.64 -2.05 10.08
C GLN A 175 -7.30 -3.42 10.26
N GLU A 176 -8.46 -3.61 9.66
CA GLU A 176 -9.23 -4.85 9.66
C GLU A 176 -8.48 -5.93 8.89
N ALA A 177 -7.93 -5.60 7.72
CA ALA A 177 -7.04 -6.49 6.97
C ALA A 177 -5.79 -6.89 7.76
N LEU A 178 -5.18 -5.93 8.48
CA LEU A 178 -4.05 -6.20 9.37
C LEU A 178 -4.47 -7.14 10.52
N GLN A 179 -5.61 -6.90 11.14
CA GLN A 179 -6.11 -7.72 12.24
C GLN A 179 -6.46 -9.13 11.78
N PHE A 180 -7.11 -9.27 10.63
CA PHE A 180 -7.39 -10.56 10.00
C PHE A 180 -6.12 -11.39 9.79
N THR A 181 -5.08 -10.80 9.21
CA THR A 181 -3.80 -11.51 9.02
C THR A 181 -3.14 -11.88 10.34
N LYS A 182 -3.24 -11.03 11.37
CA LYS A 182 -2.74 -11.36 12.71
C LYS A 182 -3.46 -12.56 13.31
N ASP A 183 -4.79 -12.56 13.28
CA ASP A 183 -5.59 -13.65 13.84
C ASP A 183 -5.38 -14.96 13.07
N PHE A 184 -5.10 -14.85 11.77
CA PHE A 184 -4.82 -15.99 10.92
C PHE A 184 -3.47 -16.65 11.21
N CYS A 185 -2.39 -15.86 11.34
CA CYS A 185 -1.03 -16.44 11.33
C CYS A 185 -0.01 -15.83 12.29
N LEU A 186 -0.31 -14.79 13.08
CA LEU A 186 0.68 -14.20 13.99
C LEU A 186 1.18 -15.22 15.01
N GLN A 187 2.51 -15.36 15.13
CA GLN A 187 3.19 -16.32 16.01
C GLN A 187 2.81 -17.79 15.71
N ARG A 188 2.46 -18.11 14.46
CA ARG A 188 2.08 -19.48 14.02
C ARG A 188 3.09 -19.98 13.00
N GLU A 189 3.28 -21.30 12.99
CA GLU A 189 4.06 -21.99 11.97
C GLU A 189 3.23 -22.05 10.68
N VAL A 190 3.79 -21.53 9.60
CA VAL A 190 3.18 -21.41 8.27
C VAL A 190 4.10 -22.04 7.24
N GLU A 191 3.53 -22.47 6.12
CA GLU A 191 4.30 -22.77 4.92
C GLU A 191 4.33 -21.51 4.06
N PHE A 192 5.47 -21.17 3.48
CA PHE A 192 5.56 -20.07 2.51
C PHE A 192 6.35 -20.47 1.27
N GLU A 193 6.05 -19.83 0.15
CA GLU A 193 6.69 -20.04 -1.16
C GLU A 193 7.16 -18.68 -1.68
N VAL A 194 8.40 -18.56 -2.15
CA VAL A 194 8.97 -17.30 -2.65
C VAL A 194 9.07 -17.36 -4.18
N GLU A 195 8.63 -16.29 -4.85
CA GLU A 195 8.73 -16.15 -6.31
C GLU A 195 9.80 -15.14 -6.74
N SER A 196 9.88 -13.99 -6.05
CA SER A 196 10.80 -12.91 -6.44
C SER A 196 11.23 -12.07 -5.24
N VAL A 197 12.07 -11.06 -5.49
CA VAL A 197 12.49 -10.08 -4.48
C VAL A 197 12.39 -8.68 -5.06
N ASP A 198 11.87 -7.74 -4.28
CA ASP A 198 11.78 -6.33 -4.68
C ASP A 198 13.14 -5.62 -4.57
N LYS A 199 13.17 -4.33 -4.96
CA LYS A 199 14.38 -3.50 -4.87
C LYS A 199 14.81 -3.20 -3.43
N ALA A 200 13.91 -3.31 -2.46
CA ALA A 200 14.16 -3.07 -1.04
C ALA A 200 14.61 -4.34 -0.30
N GLY A 201 14.60 -5.50 -0.96
CA GLY A 201 15.00 -6.79 -0.37
C GLY A 201 13.85 -7.55 0.31
N ASN A 202 12.59 -7.16 0.07
CA ASN A 202 11.43 -7.93 0.52
C ASN A 202 11.14 -9.03 -0.50
N PHE A 203 10.94 -10.24 -0.02
CA PHE A 203 10.55 -11.37 -0.86
C PHE A 203 9.07 -11.25 -1.20
N ILE A 204 8.70 -11.56 -2.44
CA ILE A 204 7.32 -11.61 -2.90
C ILE A 204 6.96 -13.07 -3.10
N GLY A 205 5.83 -13.50 -2.53
CA GLY A 205 5.44 -14.89 -2.54
C GLY A 205 4.13 -15.18 -1.82
N TRP A 206 3.93 -16.41 -1.41
CA TRP A 206 2.67 -16.94 -0.90
C TRP A 206 2.85 -17.47 0.51
N CYS A 207 1.81 -17.33 1.34
CA CYS A 207 1.80 -17.82 2.71
C CYS A 207 0.59 -18.72 2.91
N PHE A 208 0.79 -19.86 3.56
CA PHE A 208 -0.22 -20.88 3.81
C PHE A 208 -0.25 -21.28 5.28
N PHE A 209 -1.45 -21.39 5.82
CA PHE A 209 -1.66 -21.94 7.16
C PHE A 209 -2.79 -22.96 7.10
N HIS A 210 -2.54 -24.17 7.60
CA HIS A 210 -3.44 -25.33 7.46
C HIS A 210 -3.91 -25.56 6.00
N GLY A 211 -3.00 -25.41 5.04
CA GLY A 211 -3.28 -25.58 3.61
C GLY A 211 -4.06 -24.45 2.95
N LYS A 212 -4.50 -23.42 3.70
CA LYS A 212 -5.23 -22.27 3.15
C LYS A 212 -4.28 -21.16 2.75
N ASN A 213 -4.47 -20.60 1.56
CA ASN A 213 -3.69 -19.49 1.03
C ASN A 213 -4.15 -18.15 1.63
N LEU A 214 -3.25 -17.43 2.30
CA LEU A 214 -3.57 -16.15 2.92
C LEU A 214 -3.96 -15.07 1.89
N SER A 215 -3.33 -15.03 0.71
CA SER A 215 -3.70 -14.09 -0.35
C SER A 215 -5.15 -14.31 -0.80
N GLU A 216 -5.55 -15.57 -0.98
CA GLU A 216 -6.90 -15.95 -1.38
C GLU A 216 -7.92 -15.59 -0.28
N LEU A 217 -7.60 -15.88 0.98
CA LEU A 217 -8.48 -15.55 2.11
C LEU A 217 -8.69 -14.05 2.30
N LEU A 218 -7.64 -13.23 2.12
CA LEU A 218 -7.77 -11.78 2.17
C LEU A 218 -8.71 -11.27 1.08
N VAL A 219 -8.62 -11.83 -0.13
CA VAL A 219 -9.49 -11.47 -1.25
C VAL A 219 -10.92 -11.96 -1.01
N GLU A 220 -11.09 -13.22 -0.58
CA GLU A 220 -12.39 -13.85 -0.30
C GLU A 220 -13.19 -13.10 0.77
N ASN A 221 -12.53 -12.55 1.78
CA ASN A 221 -13.17 -11.75 2.82
C ASN A 221 -13.28 -10.26 2.42
N GLY A 222 -12.90 -9.86 1.21
CA GLY A 222 -12.97 -8.47 0.76
C GLY A 222 -11.97 -7.53 1.44
N PHE A 223 -10.88 -8.04 2.01
CA PHE A 223 -9.82 -7.22 2.60
C PHE A 223 -8.70 -6.86 1.60
N ALA A 224 -8.69 -7.47 0.43
CA ALA A 224 -7.75 -7.15 -0.64
C ALA A 224 -8.40 -7.35 -2.03
N ALA A 225 -7.90 -6.62 -3.03
CA ALA A 225 -8.26 -6.82 -4.44
C ALA A 225 -7.15 -7.61 -5.15
N VAL A 226 -7.47 -8.27 -6.25
CA VAL A 226 -6.52 -9.05 -7.05
C VAL A 226 -5.64 -8.12 -7.88
N HIS A 227 -4.33 -8.26 -7.76
CA HIS A 227 -3.36 -7.52 -8.56
C HIS A 227 -3.05 -8.27 -9.86
N PHE A 228 -2.76 -7.58 -10.96
CA PHE A 228 -2.49 -8.18 -12.28
C PHE A 228 -1.34 -9.21 -12.29
N THR A 229 -0.45 -9.18 -11.29
CA THR A 229 0.60 -10.20 -11.16
C THR A 229 0.07 -11.58 -10.81
N ALA A 230 -1.16 -11.69 -10.30
CA ALA A 230 -1.83 -12.96 -10.03
C ALA A 230 -1.99 -13.80 -11.31
N ASP A 231 -2.18 -13.16 -12.47
CA ASP A 231 -2.41 -13.83 -13.76
C ASP A 231 -1.18 -14.64 -14.23
N ARG A 232 0.01 -14.32 -13.69
CA ARG A 232 1.26 -15.06 -13.99
C ARG A 232 1.50 -16.22 -13.03
N SER A 233 0.70 -16.35 -11.96
CA SER A 233 0.88 -17.37 -10.94
C SER A 233 -0.20 -18.44 -11.04
N LYS A 234 0.15 -19.64 -10.57
CA LYS A 234 -0.77 -20.80 -10.51
C LYS A 234 -1.98 -20.55 -9.59
N TYR A 235 -1.91 -19.58 -8.69
CA TYR A 235 -3.00 -19.24 -7.77
C TYR A 235 -3.97 -18.19 -8.32
N GLY A 236 -3.68 -17.59 -9.48
CA GLY A 236 -4.48 -16.53 -10.10
C GLY A 236 -5.97 -16.89 -10.27
N PRO A 237 -6.33 -18.06 -10.84
CA PRO A 237 -7.73 -18.44 -11.01
C PRO A 237 -8.53 -18.50 -9.70
N ALA A 238 -7.93 -19.04 -8.63
CA ALA A 238 -8.59 -19.13 -7.33
C ALA A 238 -8.82 -17.74 -6.70
N LEU A 239 -7.83 -16.85 -6.81
CA LEU A 239 -7.92 -15.45 -6.39
C LEU A 239 -9.06 -14.69 -7.10
N ARG A 240 -9.19 -14.86 -8.43
CA ARG A 240 -10.28 -14.24 -9.20
C ARG A 240 -11.65 -14.76 -8.79
N ALA A 241 -11.77 -16.08 -8.58
CA ALA A 241 -13.01 -16.68 -8.10
C ALA A 241 -13.37 -16.20 -6.69
N ALA A 242 -12.38 -16.01 -5.81
CA ALA A 242 -12.57 -15.44 -4.48
C ALA A 242 -12.99 -13.95 -4.54
N GLU A 243 -12.38 -13.18 -5.43
CA GLU A 243 -12.71 -11.76 -5.65
C GLU A 243 -14.15 -11.59 -6.11
N LEU A 244 -14.57 -12.44 -7.05
CA LEU A 244 -15.94 -12.48 -7.53
C LEU A 244 -16.95 -12.71 -6.39
N ARG A 245 -16.70 -13.71 -5.54
CA ARG A 245 -17.58 -13.98 -4.38
C ARG A 245 -17.61 -12.81 -3.40
N ALA A 246 -16.47 -12.18 -3.13
CA ALA A 246 -16.37 -11.06 -2.22
C ALA A 246 -17.11 -9.81 -2.73
N LYS A 247 -17.06 -9.59 -4.06
CA LYS A 247 -17.84 -8.56 -4.77
C LYS A 247 -19.33 -8.82 -4.67
N GLU A 248 -19.79 -10.00 -5.06
CA GLU A 248 -21.21 -10.39 -5.00
C GLU A 248 -21.79 -10.25 -3.59
N ALA A 249 -21.00 -10.60 -2.57
CA ALA A 249 -21.39 -10.47 -1.17
C ALA A 249 -21.19 -9.06 -0.59
N LYS A 250 -20.69 -8.10 -1.37
CA LYS A 250 -20.36 -6.72 -0.97
C LYS A 250 -19.59 -6.66 0.35
N LEU A 251 -18.48 -7.39 0.43
CA LEU A 251 -17.68 -7.48 1.65
C LEU A 251 -16.61 -6.38 1.73
N ASN A 252 -16.51 -5.72 2.88
CA ASN A 252 -15.39 -4.83 3.26
C ASN A 252 -15.03 -3.81 2.17
N ILE A 253 -13.87 -3.93 1.50
CA ILE A 253 -13.49 -2.95 0.47
C ILE A 253 -14.59 -2.82 -0.60
N TRP A 254 -15.33 -3.88 -0.89
CA TRP A 254 -16.43 -3.89 -1.86
C TRP A 254 -17.69 -3.16 -1.38
N THR A 255 -17.77 -2.71 -0.12
CA THR A 255 -18.83 -1.78 0.35
C THR A 255 -18.50 -0.32 0.07
N LEU A 256 -17.27 -0.01 -0.36
CA LEU A 256 -16.89 1.36 -0.69
C LEU A 256 -17.51 1.69 -2.05
N ALA A 257 -18.04 2.91 -2.19
CA ALA A 257 -18.68 3.38 -3.42
C ALA A 257 -17.78 3.30 -4.67
N TYR A 258 -16.45 3.22 -4.50
CA TYR A 258 -15.50 2.96 -5.60
C TYR A 258 -15.63 1.55 -6.23
N TYR A 259 -16.20 0.59 -5.50
CA TYR A 259 -16.24 -0.83 -5.84
C TYR A 259 -17.66 -1.39 -6.11
N ASP A 260 -18.72 -0.66 -5.74
CA ASP A 260 -20.11 -0.97 -6.13
C ASP A 260 -20.28 -0.94 -7.67
N ASP A 261 -19.48 -0.15 -8.39
CA ASP A 261 -19.48 0.00 -9.85
C ASP A 261 -19.16 -1.29 -10.65
N GLU A 262 -18.60 -2.33 -10.03
CA GLU A 262 -18.20 -3.59 -10.71
C GLU A 262 -19.18 -4.77 -10.51
N THR A 263 -20.19 -4.66 -9.63
CA THR A 263 -21.06 -5.80 -9.24
C THR A 263 -22.25 -6.09 -10.16
N GLU A 264 -22.64 -5.15 -11.03
CA GLU A 264 -23.74 -5.36 -11.99
C GLU A 264 -23.29 -6.01 -13.32
N GLU A 265 -22.03 -6.42 -13.45
CA GLU A 265 -21.50 -6.99 -14.70
C GLU A 265 -21.58 -8.52 -14.81
N LEU A 266 -21.92 -9.24 -13.75
CA LEU A 266 -21.72 -10.70 -13.66
C LEU A 266 -23.00 -11.56 -13.78
N SER A 267 -24.19 -10.98 -13.84
CA SER A 267 -25.43 -11.75 -14.03
C SER A 267 -25.75 -12.11 -15.48
N ASP A 268 -25.10 -11.47 -16.46
CA ASP A 268 -25.54 -11.53 -17.87
C ASP A 268 -24.64 -12.38 -18.77
N VAL A 269 -23.78 -13.23 -18.19
CA VAL A 269 -22.76 -13.99 -18.94
C VAL A 269 -23.20 -15.35 -19.49
N ASP A 270 -24.41 -15.83 -19.20
CA ASP A 270 -24.84 -17.19 -19.61
C ASP A 270 -25.75 -17.29 -20.85
N ASP A 271 -26.14 -16.18 -21.51
CA ASP A 271 -27.14 -16.21 -22.60
C ASP A 271 -26.67 -15.71 -23.98
N LEU A 272 -25.38 -15.80 -24.33
CA LEU A 272 -24.90 -15.41 -25.67
C LEU A 272 -24.07 -16.48 -26.39
N GLU A 273 -24.64 -17.67 -26.53
CA GLU A 273 -24.43 -18.51 -27.72
C GLU A 273 -25.77 -19.01 -28.27
N LYS A 274 -26.48 -18.13 -28.99
CA LYS A 274 -27.31 -18.48 -30.16
C LYS A 274 -27.90 -17.23 -30.82
N GLY A 275 -27.34 -16.92 -32.00
CA GLY A 275 -28.06 -16.48 -33.20
C GLY A 275 -29.11 -15.37 -33.11
N ALA A 276 -28.74 -14.22 -33.67
CA ALA A 276 -29.55 -13.38 -34.55
C ALA A 276 -30.95 -12.89 -34.09
N SER A 277 -31.08 -11.56 -34.14
CA SER A 277 -32.32 -10.76 -34.12
C SER A 277 -32.88 -10.45 -32.73
N ALA A 278 -32.50 -9.29 -32.20
CA ALA A 278 -33.38 -8.49 -31.36
C ALA A 278 -32.96 -7.01 -31.45
N THR A 279 -33.94 -6.16 -31.72
CA THR A 279 -33.92 -4.70 -31.61
C THR A 279 -33.46 -4.24 -30.21
N PRO A 280 -32.90 -3.01 -30.08
CA PRO A 280 -32.24 -2.57 -28.85
C PRO A 280 -33.26 -2.43 -27.73
N SER A 281 -33.18 -3.31 -26.72
CA SER A 281 -33.83 -3.10 -25.44
C SER A 281 -33.07 -2.01 -24.69
N THR A 282 -33.78 -0.95 -24.38
CA THR A 282 -33.44 0.13 -23.44
C THR A 282 -32.93 -0.42 -22.10
N GLY A 283 -31.62 -0.64 -22.01
CA GLY A 283 -30.91 -0.81 -20.74
C GLY A 283 -30.50 0.57 -20.25
N ILE A 284 -31.02 0.97 -19.10
CA ILE A 284 -30.66 2.24 -18.43
C ILE A 284 -29.19 2.11 -18.05
N VAL A 285 -28.30 2.83 -18.76
CA VAL A 285 -26.91 3.02 -18.34
C VAL A 285 -26.94 3.65 -16.95
N PRO A 286 -26.31 3.07 -15.92
CA PRO A 286 -26.29 3.68 -14.59
C PRO A 286 -25.82 5.13 -14.70
N GLU A 287 -26.67 6.02 -14.22
CA GLU A 287 -26.55 7.45 -14.49
C GLU A 287 -25.29 8.01 -13.81
N ARG A 288 -24.38 8.58 -14.60
CA ARG A 288 -23.21 9.32 -14.11
C ARG A 288 -23.70 10.41 -13.14
N VAL A 289 -23.29 10.34 -11.87
CA VAL A 289 -23.57 11.38 -10.88
C VAL A 289 -22.32 12.24 -10.69
N PRO A 290 -22.12 13.30 -11.50
CA PRO A 290 -20.92 14.10 -11.39
C PRO A 290 -20.94 14.95 -10.11
N GLN A 291 -19.80 15.00 -9.42
CA GLN A 291 -19.56 15.84 -8.26
C GLN A 291 -18.58 16.95 -8.63
N TYR A 292 -19.08 17.94 -9.38
CA TYR A 292 -18.25 19.04 -9.85
C TYR A 292 -17.77 19.92 -8.70
N ARG A 293 -16.46 20.16 -8.65
CA ARG A 293 -15.84 21.11 -7.73
C ARG A 293 -15.06 22.17 -8.50
N ALA A 294 -15.08 23.40 -7.99
CA ALA A 294 -14.35 24.51 -8.60
C ALA A 294 -12.84 24.37 -8.31
N VAL A 295 -12.03 24.45 -9.38
CA VAL A 295 -10.58 24.33 -9.31
C VAL A 295 -9.88 25.34 -10.21
N LEU A 296 -8.63 25.65 -9.87
CA LEU A 296 -7.68 26.37 -10.71
C LEU A 296 -6.61 25.39 -11.18
N VAL A 297 -6.30 25.35 -12.49
CA VAL A 297 -5.15 24.62 -13.00
C VAL A 297 -3.90 25.49 -12.79
N THR A 298 -2.96 25.00 -12.00
CA THR A 298 -1.77 25.77 -11.57
C THR A 298 -0.52 25.44 -12.37
N GLU A 299 -0.41 24.22 -12.89
CA GLU A 299 0.74 23.78 -13.68
C GLU A 299 0.31 22.71 -14.69
N ILE A 300 0.89 22.74 -15.89
CA ILE A 300 0.66 21.73 -16.94
C ILE A 300 2.01 21.11 -17.32
N CYS A 301 2.11 19.79 -17.22
CA CYS A 301 3.30 19.03 -17.55
C CYS A 301 3.33 18.66 -19.04
N GLU A 302 4.52 18.34 -19.54
CA GLU A 302 4.76 17.94 -20.94
C GLU A 302 3.97 16.69 -21.36
N ASN A 303 3.63 15.82 -20.41
CA ASN A 303 2.85 14.60 -20.63
C ASN A 303 1.32 14.80 -20.47
N LEU A 304 0.85 16.05 -20.56
CA LEU A 304 -0.56 16.46 -20.39
C LEU A 304 -1.18 16.10 -19.03
N LYS A 305 -0.36 15.68 -18.07
CA LYS A 305 -0.76 15.76 -16.66
C LYS A 305 -0.71 17.20 -16.21
N PHE A 306 -1.44 17.50 -15.15
CA PHE A 306 -1.52 18.87 -14.65
C PHE A 306 -1.79 18.87 -13.16
N TYR A 307 -1.52 20.01 -12.53
CA TYR A 307 -1.80 20.23 -11.12
C TYR A 307 -2.94 21.21 -10.96
N ILE A 308 -3.75 20.97 -9.93
CA ILE A 308 -4.87 21.82 -9.56
C ILE A 308 -4.79 22.27 -8.11
N GLN A 309 -5.51 23.34 -7.80
CA GLN A 309 -5.90 23.74 -6.45
C GLN A 309 -7.43 23.85 -6.38
N TYR A 310 -8.03 23.42 -5.27
CA TYR A 310 -9.47 23.63 -5.04
C TYR A 310 -9.75 25.04 -4.54
N PHE A 311 -10.78 25.68 -5.09
CA PHE A 311 -11.18 27.03 -4.68
C PHE A 311 -11.62 27.08 -3.21
N ASP A 312 -12.27 26.03 -2.70
CA ASP A 312 -12.72 25.95 -1.30
C ASP A 312 -11.57 25.90 -0.28
N GLN A 313 -10.36 25.56 -0.72
CA GLN A 313 -9.13 25.53 0.08
C GLN A 313 -8.24 26.77 -0.12
N GLY A 314 -8.57 27.63 -1.08
CA GLY A 314 -7.74 28.77 -1.49
C GLY A 314 -7.44 29.76 -0.36
N SER A 315 -8.47 30.13 0.42
CA SER A 315 -8.30 31.07 1.55
C SER A 315 -7.40 30.52 2.65
N GLN A 316 -7.49 29.22 2.93
CA GLN A 316 -6.63 28.55 3.90
C GLN A 316 -5.17 28.50 3.42
N LEU A 317 -4.95 28.24 2.13
CA LEU A 317 -3.62 28.24 1.51
C LEU A 317 -3.01 29.65 1.52
N GLU A 318 -3.77 30.68 1.16
CA GLU A 318 -3.32 32.07 1.15
C GLU A 318 -2.93 32.55 2.55
N GLN A 319 -3.78 32.28 3.54
CA GLN A 319 -3.50 32.61 4.94
C GLN A 319 -2.23 31.91 5.44
N MET A 320 -2.06 30.62 5.10
CA MET A 320 -0.87 29.86 5.45
C MET A 320 0.40 30.46 4.83
N MET A 321 0.37 30.81 3.55
CA MET A 321 1.50 31.43 2.87
C MET A 321 1.86 32.79 3.49
N LYS A 322 0.86 33.59 3.86
CA LYS A 322 1.05 34.87 4.54
C LYS A 322 1.74 34.71 5.89
N GLU A 323 1.26 33.78 6.71
CA GLU A 323 1.86 33.46 8.02
C GLU A 323 3.30 32.95 7.87
N MET A 324 3.54 32.06 6.90
CA MET A 324 4.86 31.50 6.64
C MET A 324 5.87 32.57 6.22
N ARG A 325 5.49 33.43 5.27
CA ARG A 325 6.34 34.52 4.78
C ARG A 325 6.67 35.50 5.91
N ALA A 326 5.69 35.86 6.74
CA ALA A 326 5.92 36.71 7.91
C ALA A 326 6.93 36.07 8.88
N ALA A 327 6.81 34.77 9.16
CA ALA A 327 7.71 34.04 10.04
C ALA A 327 9.14 33.88 9.48
N LEU A 328 9.28 33.76 8.16
CA LEU A 328 10.59 33.72 7.48
C LEU A 328 11.25 35.10 7.48
N ASN A 329 10.50 36.16 7.19
CA ASN A 329 11.01 37.54 7.19
C ASN A 329 11.42 38.03 8.58
N ALA A 330 10.80 37.51 9.64
CA ALA A 330 11.15 37.84 11.03
C ALA A 330 12.48 37.20 11.49
N ASP A 331 13.00 36.19 10.78
CA ASP A 331 14.28 35.53 11.11
C ASP A 331 15.08 35.24 9.82
N PRO A 332 15.74 36.28 9.25
CA PRO A 332 16.51 36.15 8.01
C PRO A 332 17.69 35.18 8.12
N GLY A 333 18.15 34.85 9.33
CA GLY A 333 19.27 33.93 9.56
C GLY A 333 19.01 32.49 9.11
N ARG A 334 17.76 32.15 8.74
CA ARG A 334 17.38 30.85 8.20
C ARG A 334 17.75 30.66 6.73
N GLN A 335 17.95 31.74 5.99
CA GLN A 335 18.29 31.68 4.56
C GLN A 335 19.71 31.13 4.37
N GLY A 336 19.85 30.10 3.54
CA GLY A 336 21.14 29.46 3.27
C GLY A 336 21.68 28.55 4.39
N ALA A 337 21.07 28.58 5.59
CA ALA A 337 21.41 27.67 6.69
C ALA A 337 20.83 26.26 6.51
N PHE A 338 19.87 26.11 5.58
CA PHE A 338 19.28 24.82 5.24
C PHE A 338 20.28 23.95 4.46
N ILE A 339 20.45 22.71 4.89
CA ILE A 339 21.27 21.71 4.20
C ILE A 339 20.30 20.76 3.48
N PRO A 340 20.09 20.91 2.16
CA PRO A 340 19.06 20.19 1.44
C PRO A 340 19.40 18.69 1.33
N LYS A 341 18.40 17.84 1.56
CA LYS A 341 18.43 16.41 1.21
C LYS A 341 17.19 16.05 0.43
N LYS A 342 17.36 15.09 -0.50
CA LYS A 342 16.24 14.56 -1.29
C LYS A 342 15.12 14.08 -0.37
N GLY A 343 13.91 14.59 -0.62
CA GLY A 343 12.70 14.30 0.13
C GLY A 343 12.36 15.32 1.23
N ASP A 344 13.31 16.17 1.62
CA ASP A 344 13.05 17.19 2.64
C ASP A 344 12.06 18.24 2.13
N VAL A 345 11.19 18.71 3.02
CA VAL A 345 10.28 19.83 2.76
C VAL A 345 10.89 21.11 3.34
N CYS A 346 11.05 22.12 2.50
CA CYS A 346 11.72 23.38 2.81
C CYS A 346 10.93 24.59 2.33
N ALA A 347 11.38 25.78 2.71
CA ALA A 347 10.98 27.03 2.07
C ALA A 347 11.92 27.27 0.89
N ALA A 348 11.35 27.57 -0.27
CA ALA A 348 12.07 27.87 -1.50
C ALA A 348 11.63 29.25 -2.02
N LEU A 349 12.61 30.05 -2.45
CA LEU A 349 12.38 31.37 -3.01
C LEU A 349 12.08 31.21 -4.52
N PHE A 350 10.86 31.54 -4.92
CA PHE A 350 10.45 31.43 -6.32
C PHE A 350 11.03 32.58 -7.14
N SER A 351 11.71 32.27 -8.25
CA SER A 351 12.46 33.28 -8.98
C SER A 351 11.59 34.36 -9.63
N ALA A 352 10.36 34.02 -10.01
CA ALA A 352 9.50 34.93 -10.78
C ALA A 352 8.92 36.08 -9.94
N ASP A 353 8.62 35.85 -8.65
CA ASP A 353 8.00 36.84 -7.76
C ASP A 353 8.84 37.17 -6.50
N GLN A 354 9.96 36.48 -6.32
CA GLN A 354 10.86 36.62 -5.17
C GLN A 354 10.14 36.41 -3.83
N GLN A 355 9.13 35.51 -3.80
CA GLN A 355 8.42 35.12 -2.58
C GLN A 355 8.78 33.71 -2.13
N TRP A 356 8.63 33.47 -0.83
CA TRP A 356 8.83 32.14 -0.24
C TRP A 356 7.59 31.26 -0.40
N TYR A 357 7.84 30.02 -0.79
CA TYR A 357 6.86 28.95 -0.97
C TYR A 357 7.33 27.65 -0.31
N ARG A 358 6.40 26.74 0.00
CA ARG A 358 6.78 25.39 0.42
C ARG A 358 7.17 24.57 -0.80
N ALA A 359 8.31 23.90 -0.70
CA ALA A 359 8.79 23.00 -1.72
C ALA A 359 9.35 21.72 -1.12
N ARG A 360 9.45 20.68 -1.95
CA ARG A 360 10.12 19.43 -1.62
C ARG A 360 11.35 19.28 -2.50
N VAL A 361 12.47 18.92 -1.90
CA VAL A 361 13.72 18.67 -2.63
C VAL A 361 13.60 17.36 -3.41
N GLU A 362 13.69 17.41 -4.74
CA GLU A 362 13.64 16.23 -5.61
C GLU A 362 15.04 15.68 -5.91
N ALA A 363 16.03 16.56 -6.08
CA ALA A 363 17.43 16.20 -6.27
C ALA A 363 18.38 17.27 -5.73
N VAL A 364 19.56 16.85 -5.27
CA VAL A 364 20.65 17.73 -4.85
C VAL A 364 21.85 17.44 -5.75
N ARG A 365 22.22 18.40 -6.58
CA ARG A 365 23.44 18.43 -7.38
C ARG A 365 24.40 19.42 -6.72
N LYS A 366 25.65 19.52 -7.21
CA LYS A 366 26.72 20.29 -6.55
C LYS A 366 26.26 21.68 -6.06
N ASP A 367 25.82 22.53 -6.99
CA ASP A 367 25.41 23.91 -6.71
C ASP A 367 23.94 24.17 -7.12
N GLU A 368 23.23 23.11 -7.50
CA GLU A 368 21.89 23.16 -8.07
C GLU A 368 20.99 22.18 -7.31
N ILE A 369 19.86 22.66 -6.83
CA ILE A 369 18.87 21.87 -6.09
C ILE A 369 17.56 21.92 -6.86
N ASP A 370 17.12 20.76 -7.33
CA ASP A 370 15.83 20.63 -8.00
C ASP A 370 14.74 20.53 -6.94
N VAL A 371 13.78 21.45 -6.98
CA VAL A 371 12.66 21.52 -6.05
C VAL A 371 11.32 21.40 -6.77
N PHE A 372 10.34 20.84 -6.06
CA PHE A 372 8.94 20.78 -6.46
C PHE A 372 8.09 21.59 -5.50
N TYR A 373 7.42 22.63 -5.99
CA TYR A 373 6.55 23.49 -5.19
C TYR A 373 5.26 22.72 -4.84
N ILE A 374 5.20 22.15 -3.64
CA ILE A 374 4.16 21.19 -3.24
C ILE A 374 2.74 21.78 -3.24
N ASP A 375 2.64 23.10 -3.21
CA ASP A 375 1.37 23.81 -3.22
C ASP A 375 0.90 24.20 -4.62
N PHE A 376 1.77 24.19 -5.64
CA PHE A 376 1.45 24.68 -7.00
C PHE A 376 1.75 23.67 -8.13
N GLY A 377 2.66 22.72 -7.92
CA GLY A 377 2.97 21.65 -8.88
C GLY A 377 4.12 21.94 -9.84
N ASN A 378 4.57 23.19 -9.95
CA ASN A 378 5.71 23.57 -10.77
C ASN A 378 7.05 23.17 -10.12
N ARG A 379 8.11 23.13 -10.93
CA ARG A 379 9.48 22.78 -10.53
C ARG A 379 10.44 23.89 -10.87
N GLU A 380 11.53 23.96 -10.12
CA GLU A 380 12.61 24.91 -10.36
C GLU A 380 13.94 24.35 -9.86
N THR A 381 15.03 24.79 -10.48
CA THR A 381 16.38 24.52 -10.00
C THR A 381 16.90 25.76 -9.29
N LEU A 382 17.18 25.64 -8.00
CA LEU A 382 17.57 26.73 -7.11
C LEU A 382 18.97 26.50 -6.53
N LYS A 383 19.56 27.55 -5.97
CA LYS A 383 20.80 27.50 -5.19
C LYS A 383 20.51 27.37 -3.70
N GLN A 384 21.52 26.97 -2.92
CA GLN A 384 21.35 26.78 -1.48
C GLN A 384 20.90 28.07 -0.74
N ASN A 385 21.35 29.24 -1.19
CA ASN A 385 20.95 30.53 -0.61
C ASN A 385 19.51 30.95 -0.97
N GLU A 386 18.84 30.23 -1.85
CA GLU A 386 17.43 30.41 -2.22
C GLU A 386 16.51 29.43 -1.47
N LEU A 387 17.09 28.67 -0.52
CA LEU A 387 16.38 27.74 0.35
C LEU A 387 16.50 28.15 1.81
N ALA A 388 15.47 27.83 2.58
CA ALA A 388 15.44 28.03 4.03
C ALA A 388 14.68 26.89 4.72
N THR A 389 14.99 26.66 6.00
CA THR A 389 14.23 25.73 6.83
C THR A 389 12.84 26.30 7.07
N LEU A 390 11.79 25.48 6.89
CA LEU A 390 10.43 25.91 7.19
C LEU A 390 10.27 26.21 8.70
N PRO A 391 9.54 27.27 9.08
CA PRO A 391 9.17 27.46 10.47
C PRO A 391 8.32 26.28 10.97
N ALA A 392 8.31 26.06 12.29
CA ALA A 392 7.59 24.95 12.89
C ALA A 392 6.09 24.95 12.52
N GLY A 393 5.54 23.79 12.18
CA GLY A 393 4.12 23.61 11.84
C GLY A 393 3.74 23.87 10.38
N PHE A 394 4.61 24.44 9.54
CA PHE A 394 4.31 24.62 8.11
C PHE A 394 4.59 23.37 7.27
N ALA A 395 5.57 22.55 7.66
CA ALA A 395 5.90 21.31 6.96
C ALA A 395 4.78 20.24 7.07
N SER A 396 4.00 20.24 8.15
CA SER A 396 2.95 19.24 8.42
C SER A 396 1.60 19.56 7.76
N ARG A 397 1.42 20.76 7.18
CA ARG A 397 0.16 21.08 6.50
C ARG A 397 0.08 20.31 5.17
N PRO A 398 -1.10 19.82 4.74
CA PRO A 398 -1.23 19.09 3.47
C PRO A 398 -0.74 19.92 2.27
N PRO A 399 -0.18 19.29 1.22
CA PRO A 399 0.11 19.96 -0.05
C PRO A 399 -1.16 20.56 -0.67
N GLY A 400 -1.06 21.80 -1.17
CA GLY A 400 -2.13 22.51 -1.85
C GLY A 400 -2.39 22.03 -3.28
N ALA A 401 -1.38 21.48 -3.96
CA ALA A 401 -1.54 20.96 -5.31
C ALA A 401 -1.99 19.48 -5.32
N ARG A 402 -2.78 19.11 -6.33
CA ARG A 402 -3.13 17.72 -6.65
C ARG A 402 -2.79 17.43 -8.11
N GLU A 403 -2.07 16.33 -8.35
CA GLU A 403 -1.75 15.86 -9.70
C GLU A 403 -2.97 15.15 -10.30
N CYS A 404 -3.34 15.56 -11.52
CA CYS A 404 -4.45 15.01 -12.28
C CYS A 404 -4.02 14.64 -13.70
N ALA A 405 -4.82 13.78 -14.33
CA ALA A 405 -4.77 13.46 -15.74
C ALA A 405 -6.19 13.50 -16.32
N PHE A 406 -6.33 13.70 -17.64
CA PHE A 406 -7.65 13.61 -18.27
C PHE A 406 -8.16 12.16 -18.31
N ALA A 407 -9.45 11.98 -18.03
CA ALA A 407 -10.14 10.72 -18.27
C ALA A 407 -10.34 10.48 -19.77
N LEU A 408 -10.16 9.23 -20.22
CA LEU A 408 -10.37 8.78 -21.61
C LEU A 408 -9.53 9.48 -22.68
N LEU A 409 -8.43 10.15 -22.31
CA LEU A 409 -7.54 10.84 -23.26
C LEU A 409 -6.18 10.14 -23.34
N LYS A 410 -5.72 9.91 -24.56
CA LYS A 410 -4.36 9.46 -24.88
C LYS A 410 -3.65 10.53 -25.70
N LEU A 411 -2.43 10.87 -25.29
CA LEU A 411 -1.54 11.72 -26.09
C LEU A 411 -1.05 10.97 -27.35
N PRO A 412 -0.82 11.68 -28.47
CA PRO A 412 -0.10 11.11 -29.61
C PRO A 412 1.34 10.74 -29.22
N ASP A 413 1.95 9.80 -29.95
CA ASP A 413 3.32 9.34 -29.63
C ASP A 413 4.40 10.35 -30.09
N ASP A 414 4.05 11.24 -31.00
CA ASP A 414 4.96 12.25 -31.57
C ASP A 414 5.04 13.51 -30.70
N ALA A 415 6.28 13.99 -30.49
CA ALA A 415 6.60 15.06 -29.56
C ALA A 415 6.06 16.44 -29.98
N ASP A 416 6.00 16.73 -31.28
CA ASP A 416 5.51 18.02 -31.77
C ASP A 416 4.00 18.13 -31.54
N TYR A 417 3.27 17.03 -31.77
CA TYR A 417 1.84 16.95 -31.49
C TYR A 417 1.55 16.96 -29.99
N CYS A 418 2.38 16.34 -29.15
CA CYS A 418 2.27 16.46 -27.69
C CYS A 418 2.39 17.92 -27.24
N THR A 419 3.41 18.62 -27.76
CA THR A 419 3.65 20.03 -27.46
C THR A 419 2.47 20.90 -27.91
N ALA A 420 1.90 20.62 -29.08
CA ALA A 420 0.72 21.32 -29.58
C ALA A 420 -0.51 21.10 -28.67
N ALA A 421 -0.74 19.87 -28.19
CA ALA A 421 -1.83 19.54 -27.27
C ALA A 421 -1.69 20.27 -25.92
N VAL A 422 -0.50 20.24 -25.32
CA VAL A 422 -0.20 20.94 -24.06
C VAL A 422 -0.40 22.46 -24.22
N LYS A 423 0.09 23.04 -25.32
CA LYS A 423 -0.08 24.47 -25.62
C LYS A 423 -1.54 24.85 -25.82
N HIS A 424 -2.34 23.98 -26.44
CA HIS A 424 -3.77 24.21 -26.59
C HIS A 424 -4.47 24.15 -25.23
N PHE A 425 -4.18 23.12 -24.45
CA PHE A 425 -4.74 22.98 -23.10
C PHE A 425 -4.42 24.19 -22.22
N TYR A 426 -3.17 24.68 -22.25
CA TYR A 426 -2.80 25.92 -21.55
C TYR A 426 -3.70 27.11 -21.93
N LYS A 427 -3.99 27.30 -23.22
CA LYS A 427 -4.88 28.38 -23.67
C LYS A 427 -6.30 28.24 -23.15
N GLU A 428 -6.78 27.01 -22.94
CA GLU A 428 -8.14 26.76 -22.46
C GLU A 428 -8.32 27.03 -20.96
N VAL A 429 -7.26 26.91 -20.15
CA VAL A 429 -7.35 27.01 -18.69
C VAL A 429 -6.61 28.19 -18.07
N ASN A 430 -5.72 28.86 -18.81
CA ASN A 430 -4.88 29.91 -18.27
C ASN A 430 -5.72 31.10 -17.76
N GLY A 431 -5.73 31.29 -16.44
CA GLY A 431 -6.47 32.37 -15.77
C GLY A 431 -7.96 32.08 -15.58
N GLU A 432 -8.43 30.89 -15.93
CA GLU A 432 -9.84 30.52 -15.90
C GLU A 432 -10.18 29.58 -14.75
N GLN A 433 -11.36 29.76 -14.16
CA GLN A 433 -11.92 28.81 -13.21
C GLN A 433 -12.52 27.62 -13.96
N CYS A 434 -12.13 26.40 -13.56
CA CYS A 434 -12.64 25.17 -14.13
C CYS A 434 -13.51 24.41 -13.11
N LEU A 435 -14.36 23.51 -13.61
CA LEU A 435 -15.07 22.53 -12.79
C LEU A 435 -14.47 21.15 -13.03
N ILE A 436 -14.09 20.46 -11.96
CA ILE A 436 -13.50 19.12 -12.03
C ILE A 436 -14.49 18.08 -11.53
N ASN A 437 -14.58 16.95 -12.22
CA ASN A 437 -15.17 15.72 -11.70
C ASN A 437 -14.12 14.61 -11.75
N VAL A 438 -13.93 13.91 -10.64
CA VAL A 438 -13.03 12.75 -10.59
C VAL A 438 -13.78 11.52 -11.08
N GLU A 439 -13.34 10.94 -12.21
CA GLU A 439 -14.01 9.80 -12.85
C GLU A 439 -13.47 8.47 -12.30
N TYR A 440 -12.14 8.37 -12.19
CA TYR A 440 -11.43 7.19 -11.68
C TYR A 440 -10.01 7.56 -11.26
N ARG A 441 -9.27 6.62 -10.66
CA ARG A 441 -7.88 6.83 -10.22
C ARG A 441 -6.97 5.76 -10.82
N LEU A 442 -5.87 6.17 -11.47
CA LEU A 442 -4.92 5.25 -12.10
C LEU A 442 -3.52 5.48 -11.53
N GLY A 443 -2.93 4.46 -10.90
CA GLY A 443 -1.58 4.55 -10.35
C GLY A 443 -1.40 5.63 -9.26
N GLY A 444 -2.49 5.99 -8.57
CA GLY A 444 -2.51 7.07 -7.57
C GLY A 444 -2.80 8.47 -8.11
N VAL A 445 -2.89 8.63 -9.45
CA VAL A 445 -3.27 9.90 -10.10
C VAL A 445 -4.77 9.93 -10.35
N GLU A 446 -5.41 11.06 -10.08
CA GLU A 446 -6.84 11.26 -10.33
C GLU A 446 -7.08 11.54 -11.81
N CYS A 447 -7.87 10.70 -12.46
CA CYS A 447 -8.28 10.86 -13.85
C CYS A 447 -9.65 11.55 -13.88
N VAL A 448 -9.72 12.69 -14.56
CA VAL A 448 -10.80 13.65 -14.35
C VAL A 448 -11.42 14.11 -15.66
N THR A 449 -12.68 14.51 -15.57
CA THR A 449 -13.31 15.39 -16.56
C THR A 449 -13.20 16.83 -16.06
N LEU A 450 -12.67 17.71 -16.91
CA LEU A 450 -12.51 19.12 -16.63
C LEU A 450 -13.42 19.92 -17.55
N LEU A 451 -14.27 20.76 -16.96
CA LEU A 451 -15.18 21.64 -17.68
C LEU A 451 -14.76 23.10 -17.52
N ARG A 452 -15.05 23.91 -18.54
CA ARG A 452 -14.99 25.37 -18.49
C ARG A 452 -16.15 25.93 -17.66
N ALA A 453 -16.13 27.24 -17.43
CA ALA A 453 -17.22 27.96 -16.74
C ALA A 453 -18.59 27.84 -17.46
N ASP A 454 -18.59 27.69 -18.79
CA ASP A 454 -19.79 27.45 -19.60
C ASP A 454 -20.22 25.96 -19.64
N GLN A 455 -19.62 25.12 -18.78
CA GLN A 455 -19.82 23.67 -18.70
C GLN A 455 -19.38 22.87 -19.93
N SER A 456 -18.64 23.48 -20.86
CA SER A 456 -18.07 22.74 -21.99
C SER A 456 -16.87 21.88 -21.55
N ASP A 457 -16.78 20.67 -22.09
CA ASP A 457 -15.75 19.69 -21.75
C ASP A 457 -14.42 19.97 -22.48
N ILE A 458 -13.38 20.22 -21.69
CA ILE A 458 -12.03 20.54 -22.16
C ILE A 458 -11.35 19.29 -22.76
N GLY A 459 -11.53 18.12 -22.14
CA GLY A 459 -10.98 16.87 -22.65
C GLY A 459 -11.58 16.52 -24.02
N LYS A 460 -12.90 16.66 -24.14
CA LYS A 460 -13.61 16.52 -25.42
C LYS A 460 -13.15 17.55 -26.46
N SER A 461 -12.94 18.80 -26.04
CA SER A 461 -12.42 19.88 -26.91
C SER A 461 -11.07 19.51 -27.52
N LEU A 462 -10.15 18.97 -26.72
CA LEU A 462 -8.83 18.52 -27.20
C LEU A 462 -8.95 17.40 -28.23
N ILE A 463 -9.87 16.45 -28.04
CA ILE A 463 -10.14 15.38 -29.02
C ILE A 463 -10.80 15.91 -30.28
N ARG A 464 -11.86 16.74 -30.15
CA ARG A 464 -12.63 17.30 -31.27
C ARG A 464 -11.80 18.16 -32.20
N ASN A 465 -10.80 18.84 -31.65
CA ASN A 465 -9.84 19.64 -32.42
C ASN A 465 -8.66 18.81 -32.93
N GLY A 466 -8.59 17.49 -32.67
CA GLY A 466 -7.54 16.62 -33.17
C GLY A 466 -6.19 16.76 -32.45
N TYR A 467 -6.16 17.24 -31.20
CA TYR A 467 -4.92 17.30 -30.40
C TYR A 467 -4.65 16.00 -29.64
N CYS A 468 -5.68 15.23 -29.32
CA CYS A 468 -5.60 14.01 -28.52
C CYS A 468 -6.41 12.88 -29.14
N LEU A 469 -6.06 11.66 -28.77
CA LEU A 469 -6.78 10.43 -29.09
C LEU A 469 -7.68 10.04 -27.91
N VAL A 470 -8.71 9.27 -28.21
CA VAL A 470 -9.56 8.63 -27.21
C VAL A 470 -8.86 7.39 -26.66
N GLU A 471 -8.70 7.32 -25.34
CA GLU A 471 -8.30 6.09 -24.64
C GLU A 471 -9.55 5.23 -24.43
N GLN A 472 -9.60 4.09 -25.13
CA GLN A 472 -10.71 3.15 -24.97
C GLN A 472 -10.68 2.50 -23.58
N ARG A 473 -11.85 2.44 -22.96
CA ARG A 473 -12.07 1.73 -21.71
C ARG A 473 -13.32 0.88 -21.77
N ARG A 474 -13.33 -0.18 -20.98
CA ARG A 474 -14.46 -1.12 -20.89
C ARG A 474 -15.46 -0.74 -19.79
N ASP A 475 -15.11 0.25 -18.96
CA ASP A 475 -15.93 0.73 -17.84
C ASP A 475 -17.32 1.18 -18.33
N ARG A 476 -18.39 0.48 -17.92
CA ARG A 476 -19.78 0.76 -18.35
C ARG A 476 -20.22 2.20 -18.11
N LYS A 477 -19.87 2.78 -16.96
CA LYS A 477 -20.19 4.18 -16.59
C LYS A 477 -19.61 5.22 -17.55
N MET A 478 -18.51 4.88 -18.21
CA MET A 478 -17.84 5.76 -19.15
C MET A 478 -18.32 5.53 -20.59
N GLN A 479 -19.13 4.50 -20.90
CA GLN A 479 -19.50 4.16 -22.28
C GLN A 479 -20.26 5.30 -22.98
N LEU A 480 -21.13 6.02 -22.27
CA LEU A 480 -21.84 7.16 -22.85
C LEU A 480 -20.86 8.30 -23.22
N GLN A 481 -19.94 8.64 -22.31
CA GLN A 481 -18.94 9.67 -22.54
C GLN A 481 -17.88 9.22 -23.57
N LEU A 482 -17.52 7.94 -23.56
CA LEU A 482 -16.62 7.33 -24.52
C LEU A 482 -17.22 7.38 -25.93
N ALA A 483 -18.51 7.06 -26.09
CA ALA A 483 -19.21 7.18 -27.36
C ALA A 483 -19.21 8.62 -27.88
N ASP A 484 -19.47 9.59 -27.00
CA ASP A 484 -19.44 11.01 -27.33
C ASP A 484 -18.02 11.51 -27.71
N TYR A 485 -16.99 11.00 -27.03
CA TYR A 485 -15.58 11.29 -27.32
C TYR A 485 -15.13 10.64 -28.63
N LEU A 486 -15.55 9.41 -28.91
CA LEU A 486 -15.30 8.73 -30.18
C LEU A 486 -15.96 9.47 -31.35
N GLN A 487 -17.19 9.97 -31.18
CA GLN A 487 -17.85 10.81 -32.18
C GLN A 487 -17.09 12.13 -32.41
N ALA A 488 -16.58 12.75 -31.34
CA ALA A 488 -15.73 13.93 -31.45
C ALA A 488 -14.42 13.63 -32.21
N GLN A 489 -13.81 12.47 -31.97
CA GLN A 489 -12.61 12.03 -32.69
C GLN A 489 -12.89 11.79 -34.17
N GLU A 490 -13.99 11.14 -34.51
CA GLU A 490 -14.38 10.89 -35.90
C GLU A 490 -14.63 12.21 -36.67
N SER A 491 -15.20 13.20 -35.99
CA SER A 491 -15.35 14.55 -36.55
C SER A 491 -13.99 15.19 -36.83
N ALA A 492 -13.03 15.11 -35.88
CA ALA A 492 -11.67 15.60 -36.07
C ALA A 492 -10.94 14.89 -37.24
N LYS A 493 -11.17 13.58 -37.38
CA LYS A 493 -10.62 12.73 -38.44
C LYS A 493 -11.15 13.16 -39.81
N SER A 494 -12.46 13.29 -39.96
CA SER A 494 -13.10 13.68 -41.23
C SER A 494 -12.74 15.10 -41.67
N GLU A 495 -12.55 16.02 -40.73
CA GLU A 495 -12.11 17.40 -40.98
C GLU A 495 -10.58 17.56 -41.13
N ARG A 496 -9.81 16.46 -40.98
CA ARG A 496 -8.33 16.44 -41.06
C ARG A 496 -7.64 17.45 -40.13
N LEU A 497 -8.11 17.54 -38.89
CA LEU A 497 -7.56 18.48 -37.91
C LEU A 497 -6.30 17.93 -37.22
N ASN A 498 -5.25 18.76 -37.10
CA ASN A 498 -4.03 18.51 -36.32
C ASN A 498 -3.40 17.13 -36.56
N ILE A 499 -3.50 16.17 -35.62
CA ILE A 499 -2.91 14.83 -35.78
C ILE A 499 -3.45 14.08 -37.01
N TRP A 500 -4.63 14.48 -37.52
CA TRP A 500 -5.30 13.88 -38.67
C TRP A 500 -4.99 14.58 -40.00
N GLN A 501 -4.13 15.61 -40.02
CA GLN A 501 -3.87 16.41 -41.23
C GLN A 501 -3.30 15.60 -42.41
N TYR A 502 -2.64 14.48 -42.13
CA TYR A 502 -2.05 13.57 -43.11
C TYR A 502 -2.82 12.26 -43.31
N GLY A 503 -4.02 12.12 -42.71
CA GLY A 503 -4.84 10.91 -42.75
C GLY A 503 -4.81 10.09 -41.46
N ASP A 504 -5.42 8.90 -41.49
CA ASP A 504 -5.45 7.99 -40.34
C ASP A 504 -4.10 7.27 -40.17
N PHE A 505 -3.42 7.54 -39.06
CA PHE A 505 -2.17 6.89 -38.69
C PHE A 505 -2.36 5.77 -37.66
N THR A 506 -3.58 5.55 -37.15
CA THR A 506 -3.88 4.57 -36.11
C THR A 506 -4.01 3.14 -36.63
N GLY A 507 -3.98 2.96 -37.95
CA GLY A 507 -3.98 1.63 -38.59
C GLY A 507 -5.34 0.93 -38.64
N ASN A 508 -6.44 1.64 -38.38
CA ASN A 508 -7.81 1.10 -38.42
C ASN A 508 -8.45 1.12 -39.83
N GLU A 509 -7.69 1.49 -40.86
CA GLU A 509 -8.11 1.38 -42.26
C GLU A 509 -7.45 0.14 -42.89
N LEU A 510 -8.12 -1.01 -42.74
CA LEU A 510 -7.99 -2.18 -43.60
C LEU A 510 -9.32 -2.93 -43.71
#